data_AF-A0A7R9D4F8-F1
#
_entry.id   AF-A0A7R9D4F8-F1
#
_cell.length_a   1.000
_cell.length_b   1.000
_cell.length_c   1.000
_cell.angle_alpha   90.00
_cell.angle_beta   90.00
_cell.angle_gamma   90.00
#
_symmetry.space_group_name_H-M   'P 1'
#
loop_
_entity.id
_entity.type
_entity.pdbx_description
1 polymer ?
#
loop_
_entity_poly.entity_id
_entity_poly.type
_entity_poly.pdbx_seq_one_letter_code
_entity_poly.pdbx_strand_id
1 'polypeptide(L)'
;CNILLEGSADIYTVRNYGKKVNCSLTTLYPANIKVLSLSVGLASSKTRLEVETGTKHKCQKRGMSDYVQLGGSQGLDISSLVVADSICGLDSKPGSTIETIFCGVTTVRLVSSGQFDNSVTVALRQAGEDDILDASLVCGL
;
A
#
# COMPACT_ATOMS: atom_id res chain seq x y z
N CYS A 1 8.51 -3.67 11.12
CA CYS A 1 7.43 -4.03 10.19
C CYS A 1 6.22 -4.45 10.98
N ASN A 2 5.01 -4.18 10.50
CA ASN A 2 3.72 -4.33 11.20
C ASN A 2 3.51 -3.25 12.25
N ILE A 3 2.94 -2.14 11.80
CA ILE A 3 2.73 -0.94 12.60
C ILE A 3 1.23 -0.69 12.67
N LEU A 4 0.72 -0.55 13.89
CA LEU A 4 -0.61 -0.04 14.15
C LEU A 4 -0.50 1.47 14.39
N LEU A 5 -1.29 2.25 13.67
CA LEU A 5 -1.30 3.71 13.75
C LEU A 5 -2.47 4.20 14.59
N GLU A 6 -2.17 5.19 15.42
CA GLU A 6 -3.11 5.95 16.22
C GLU A 6 -2.86 7.44 15.93
N GLY A 7 -3.84 8.19 15.42
CA GLY A 7 -3.66 9.59 14.98
C GLY A 7 -4.38 9.94 13.68
N SER A 8 -4.43 11.23 13.33
CA SER A 8 -5.35 11.78 12.32
C SER A 8 -4.78 11.99 10.91
N ALA A 9 -3.47 12.14 10.74
CA ALA A 9 -2.82 12.12 9.41
C ALA A 9 -1.30 12.06 9.55
N ASP A 10 -0.64 11.22 8.75
CA ASP A 10 0.82 11.13 8.76
C ASP A 10 1.37 10.50 7.47
N ILE A 11 2.66 10.74 7.24
CA ILE A 11 3.43 10.14 6.14
C ILE A 11 4.32 9.03 6.71
N TYR A 12 4.19 7.84 6.13
CA TYR A 12 4.93 6.66 6.57
C TYR A 12 5.65 6.02 5.40
N THR A 13 6.88 5.55 5.66
CA THR A 13 7.62 4.70 4.73
C THR A 13 7.71 3.28 5.28
N VAL A 14 7.22 2.32 4.50
CA VAL A 14 7.32 0.89 4.80
C VAL A 14 8.38 0.28 3.91
N ARG A 15 9.40 -0.33 4.50
CA ARG A 15 10.53 -0.93 3.78
C ARG A 15 10.91 -2.29 4.36
N ASN A 16 11.20 -3.28 3.51
CA ASN A 16 11.62 -4.62 3.94
C ASN A 16 13.15 -4.79 4.05
N TYR A 17 13.94 -3.84 3.55
CA TYR A 17 15.41 -3.89 3.55
C TYR A 17 15.96 -5.17 2.92
N GLY A 18 15.33 -5.65 1.84
CA GLY A 18 15.73 -6.87 1.15
C GLY A 18 15.37 -8.18 1.86
N LYS A 19 14.69 -8.14 3.01
CA LYS A 19 14.31 -9.35 3.74
C LYS A 19 13.03 -9.97 3.15
N LYS A 20 12.94 -11.31 3.15
CA LYS A 20 11.72 -12.07 2.82
C LYS A 20 10.72 -11.97 3.98
N VAL A 21 10.10 -10.81 4.13
CA VAL A 21 9.14 -10.51 5.19
C VAL A 21 8.04 -9.59 4.66
N ASN A 22 6.80 -9.90 5.02
CA ASN A 22 5.67 -9.00 4.74
C ASN A 22 5.62 -7.92 5.83
N CYS A 23 5.35 -6.69 5.43
CA CYS A 23 5.26 -5.56 6.34
C CYS A 23 3.89 -4.90 6.19
N SER A 24 3.23 -4.57 7.30
CA SER A 24 1.98 -3.81 7.26
C SER A 24 2.07 -2.47 7.99
N LEU A 25 1.19 -1.57 7.55
CA LEU A 25 0.80 -0.33 8.20
C LEU A 25 -0.72 -0.32 8.28
N THR A 26 -1.27 -0.28 9.48
CA THR A 26 -2.70 -0.52 9.73
C THR A 26 -3.28 0.59 10.60
N THR A 27 -4.46 1.09 10.26
CA THR A 27 -5.23 2.05 11.06
C THR A 27 -6.54 1.42 11.51
N LEU A 28 -7.11 1.92 12.61
CA LEU A 28 -8.41 1.48 13.14
C LEU A 28 -9.56 2.38 12.70
N TYR A 29 -9.47 2.92 11.49
CA TYR A 29 -10.45 3.84 10.94
C TYR A 29 -10.46 3.80 9.40
N PRO A 30 -11.58 4.17 8.76
CA PRO A 30 -11.64 4.47 7.33
C PRO A 30 -10.62 5.54 6.94
N ALA A 31 -9.84 5.31 5.89
CA ALA A 31 -8.75 6.20 5.53
C ALA A 31 -8.60 6.39 4.02
N ASN A 32 -8.14 7.58 3.65
CA ASN A 32 -7.60 7.84 2.32
C ASN A 32 -6.11 7.52 2.33
N ILE A 33 -5.67 6.80 1.30
CA ILE A 33 -4.28 6.42 1.09
C ILE A 33 -3.80 7.12 -0.18
N LYS A 34 -2.75 7.93 -0.05
CA LYS A 34 -2.04 8.50 -1.19
C LYS A 34 -0.62 7.95 -1.24
N VAL A 35 -0.27 7.26 -2.33
CA VAL A 35 1.08 6.78 -2.56
C VAL A 35 1.95 7.95 -2.99
N LEU A 36 2.98 8.24 -2.21
CA LEU A 36 3.92 9.35 -2.47
C LEU A 36 5.16 8.90 -3.23
N SER A 37 5.60 7.66 -2.99
CA SER A 37 6.70 7.03 -3.72
C SER A 37 6.59 5.51 -3.63
N LEU A 38 7.01 4.82 -4.68
CA LEU A 38 6.96 3.37 -4.81
C LEU A 38 8.28 2.85 -5.40
N SER A 39 8.86 1.83 -4.77
CA SER A 39 9.94 1.02 -5.34
C SER A 39 9.73 -0.42 -4.91
N VAL A 40 9.03 -1.21 -5.72
CA VAL A 40 8.60 -2.57 -5.36
C VAL A 40 8.69 -3.51 -6.55
N GLY A 41 9.37 -4.64 -6.38
CA GLY A 41 9.48 -5.68 -7.39
C GLY A 41 10.42 -5.35 -8.55
N LEU A 42 11.40 -4.47 -8.32
CA LEU A 42 12.40 -4.08 -9.31
C LEU A 42 13.81 -4.36 -8.79
N ALA A 43 14.63 -4.97 -9.64
CA ALA A 43 16.02 -5.21 -9.32
C ALA A 43 16.74 -3.86 -9.29
N SER A 44 17.29 -3.47 -8.14
CA SER A 44 18.28 -2.40 -8.08
C SER A 44 19.56 -2.93 -8.74
N SER A 45 19.59 -2.88 -10.07
CA SER A 45 20.76 -3.26 -10.84
C SER A 45 21.74 -2.10 -10.76
N LYS A 46 22.85 -2.30 -10.03
CA LYS A 46 23.94 -1.33 -9.88
C LYS A 46 24.58 -0.86 -11.21
N THR A 47 24.17 -1.45 -12.35
CA THR A 47 24.74 -1.25 -13.68
C THR A 47 23.72 -0.86 -14.75
N ARG A 48 22.42 -0.78 -14.43
CA ARG A 48 21.37 -0.45 -15.40
C ARG A 48 20.63 0.77 -14.89
N LEU A 49 20.56 1.85 -15.67
CA LEU A 49 19.72 3.02 -15.38
C LEU A 49 18.36 2.51 -14.85
N GLU A 50 18.02 2.84 -13.61
CA GLU A 50 16.71 2.54 -13.05
C GLU A 50 15.69 3.39 -13.80
N VAL A 51 15.05 2.79 -14.81
CA VAL A 51 14.02 3.46 -15.60
C VAL A 51 12.75 3.48 -14.76
N GLU A 52 12.22 4.67 -14.47
CA GLU A 52 10.92 4.82 -13.84
C GLU A 52 9.87 4.06 -14.64
N THR A 53 9.25 3.07 -14.01
CA THR A 53 8.19 2.28 -14.64
C THR A 53 6.81 2.89 -14.41
N GLY A 54 6.72 3.86 -13.51
CA GLY A 54 5.49 4.32 -12.90
C GLY A 54 4.86 3.24 -12.01
N THR A 55 3.74 3.63 -11.39
CA THR A 55 2.89 2.74 -10.59
C THR A 55 2.09 1.79 -11.49
N LYS A 56 2.31 0.49 -11.35
CA LYS A 56 1.50 -0.56 -12.00
C LYS A 56 0.45 -1.06 -11.03
N HIS A 57 -0.77 -1.24 -11.52
CA HIS A 57 -1.92 -1.69 -10.74
C HIS A 57 -2.24 -3.17 -10.99
N LYS A 58 -2.99 -3.78 -10.06
CA LYS A 58 -3.38 -5.20 -10.06
C LYS A 58 -2.16 -6.17 -10.10
N CYS A 59 -1.03 -5.81 -9.52
CA CYS A 59 0.21 -6.60 -9.54
C CYS A 59 0.05 -8.02 -8.97
N GLN A 60 -0.75 -8.20 -7.93
CA GLN A 60 -1.06 -9.54 -7.40
C GLN A 60 -1.74 -10.42 -8.46
N LYS A 61 -2.77 -9.87 -9.14
CA LYS A 61 -3.50 -10.59 -10.21
C LYS A 61 -2.63 -10.84 -11.45
N ARG A 62 -1.59 -10.02 -11.67
CA ARG A 62 -0.59 -10.19 -12.73
C ARG A 62 0.50 -11.22 -12.38
N GLY A 63 0.47 -11.82 -11.19
CA GLY A 63 1.43 -12.84 -10.76
C GLY A 63 2.78 -12.28 -10.31
N MET A 64 2.86 -11.00 -9.94
CA MET A 64 4.07 -10.42 -9.38
C MET A 64 4.33 -10.98 -7.98
N SER A 65 5.59 -11.27 -7.66
CA SER A 65 5.99 -11.82 -6.36
C SER A 65 6.12 -10.77 -5.25
N ASP A 66 6.25 -9.51 -5.64
CA ASP A 66 6.47 -8.36 -4.76
C ASP A 66 5.48 -7.27 -5.15
N TYR A 67 4.67 -6.83 -4.20
CA TYR A 67 3.62 -5.84 -4.41
C TYR A 67 3.15 -5.26 -3.08
N VAL A 68 2.45 -4.13 -3.15
CA VAL A 68 1.77 -3.51 -2.01
C VAL A 68 0.28 -3.71 -2.19
N GLN A 69 -0.41 -4.25 -1.19
CA GLN A 69 -1.87 -4.29 -1.13
C GLN A 69 -2.38 -3.06 -0.39
N LEU A 70 -3.37 -2.40 -0.97
CA LEU A 70 -4.15 -1.32 -0.38
C LEU A 70 -5.55 -1.86 -0.16
N GLY A 71 -6.06 -1.78 1.07
CA GLY A 71 -7.35 -2.39 1.37
C GLY A 71 -7.74 -2.27 2.83
N GLY A 72 -8.76 -3.02 3.22
CA GLY A 72 -9.26 -3.00 4.58
C GLY A 72 -9.95 -4.29 5.01
N SER A 73 -10.38 -4.32 6.25
CA SER A 73 -11.10 -5.42 6.87
C SER A 73 -12.16 -4.90 7.84
N GLN A 74 -13.16 -5.73 8.12
CA GLN A 74 -14.19 -5.40 9.12
C GLN A 74 -13.68 -5.48 10.57
N GLY A 75 -12.64 -6.27 10.81
CA GLY A 75 -12.02 -6.42 12.13
C GLY A 75 -10.50 -6.36 12.06
N LEU A 76 -9.88 -6.57 13.22
CA LEU A 76 -8.42 -6.56 13.40
C LEU A 76 -7.71 -7.76 12.77
N ASP A 77 -8.46 -8.80 12.37
CA ASP A 77 -7.89 -9.89 11.60
C ASP A 77 -7.52 -9.41 10.20
N ILE A 78 -6.29 -8.91 10.08
CA ILE A 78 -5.74 -8.46 8.81
C ILE A 78 -5.46 -9.64 7.87
N SER A 79 -5.48 -10.90 8.32
CA SER A 79 -5.18 -12.04 7.44
C SER A 79 -6.16 -12.13 6.26
N SER A 80 -7.41 -11.71 6.49
CA SER A 80 -8.51 -11.62 5.52
C SER A 80 -8.68 -10.22 4.91
N LEU A 81 -7.56 -9.61 4.48
CA LEU A 81 -7.57 -8.28 3.85
C LEU A 81 -8.40 -8.28 2.55
N VAL A 82 -9.45 -7.45 2.50
CA VAL A 82 -10.16 -7.15 1.27
C VAL A 82 -9.35 -6.10 0.51
N VAL A 83 -8.89 -6.46 -0.68
CA VAL A 83 -7.95 -5.66 -1.46
C VAL A 83 -8.71 -4.74 -2.43
N ALA A 84 -8.55 -3.43 -2.26
CA ALA A 84 -9.01 -2.43 -3.22
C ALA A 84 -8.12 -2.45 -4.46
N ASP A 85 -6.80 -2.36 -4.25
CA ASP A 85 -5.81 -2.50 -5.31
C ASP A 85 -4.49 -3.13 -4.80
N SER A 86 -3.71 -3.64 -5.74
CA SER A 86 -2.36 -4.13 -5.50
C SER A 86 -1.38 -3.45 -6.47
N ILE A 87 -0.39 -2.74 -5.96
CA ILE A 87 0.54 -1.93 -6.77
C ILE A 87 1.97 -2.42 -6.71
N CYS A 88 2.76 -2.14 -7.75
CA CYS A 88 4.19 -2.41 -7.84
C CYS A 88 4.86 -1.50 -8.88
N GLY A 89 6.18 -1.49 -8.97
CA GLY A 89 6.94 -0.64 -9.90
C GLY A 89 7.84 0.38 -9.20
N LEU A 90 8.42 1.29 -9.98
CA LEU A 90 9.26 2.41 -9.55
C LEU A 90 8.61 3.72 -9.97
N ASP A 91 8.25 4.52 -8.96
CA ASP A 91 7.62 5.82 -9.13
C ASP A 91 8.15 6.76 -8.03
N SER A 92 8.93 7.77 -8.42
CA SER A 92 9.46 8.77 -7.49
C SER A 92 8.49 9.91 -7.22
N LYS A 93 7.37 9.97 -7.96
CA LYS A 93 6.40 11.06 -7.87
C LYS A 93 5.16 10.60 -7.11
N PRO A 94 4.50 11.52 -6.39
CA PRO A 94 3.21 11.22 -5.80
C PRO A 94 2.21 10.78 -6.86
N GLY A 95 1.57 9.64 -6.61
CA GLY A 95 0.50 9.14 -7.43
C GLY A 95 -0.63 10.16 -7.54
N SER A 96 -1.26 10.20 -8.72
CA SER A 96 -2.43 11.06 -8.96
C SER A 96 -3.70 10.52 -8.30
N THR A 97 -3.75 9.22 -8.01
CA THR A 97 -4.92 8.52 -7.46
C THR A 97 -4.83 8.43 -5.94
N ILE A 98 -5.97 8.63 -5.28
CA ILE A 98 -6.15 8.43 -3.85
C ILE A 98 -7.06 7.21 -3.71
N GLU A 99 -6.62 6.22 -2.92
CA GLU A 99 -7.45 5.06 -2.61
C GLU A 99 -8.20 5.33 -1.31
N THR A 100 -9.53 5.33 -1.39
CA THR A 100 -10.39 5.60 -0.24
C THR A 100 -10.98 4.30 0.29
N ILE A 101 -10.59 3.93 1.51
CA ILE A 101 -10.97 2.66 2.13
C ILE A 101 -11.98 2.92 3.26
N PHE A 102 -13.24 2.59 3.01
CA PHE A 102 -14.33 2.61 4.00
C PHE A 102 -14.52 1.24 4.65
N CYS A 103 -13.54 0.88 5.47
CA CYS A 103 -13.56 -0.30 6.30
C CYS A 103 -13.26 0.10 7.76
N GLY A 104 -13.67 -0.73 8.73
CA GLY A 104 -13.33 -0.49 10.14
C GLY A 104 -11.82 -0.47 10.39
N VAL A 105 -11.07 -1.17 9.54
CA VAL A 105 -9.60 -1.20 9.53
C VAL A 105 -9.11 -0.92 8.12
N THR A 106 -8.17 0.00 7.97
CA THR A 106 -7.45 0.23 6.70
C THR A 106 -6.04 -0.32 6.82
N THR A 107 -5.53 -1.00 5.79
CA THR A 107 -4.19 -1.60 5.79
C THR A 107 -3.47 -1.38 4.48
N VAL A 108 -2.22 -0.92 4.58
CA VAL A 108 -1.21 -0.98 3.53
C VAL A 108 -0.28 -2.14 3.84
N ARG A 109 -0.25 -3.17 3.00
CA ARG A 109 0.60 -4.36 3.19
C ARG A 109 1.61 -4.50 2.06
N LEU A 110 2.89 -4.39 2.38
CA LEU A 110 3.97 -4.79 1.51
C LEU A 110 4.16 -6.31 1.58
N VAL A 111 3.94 -6.99 0.46
CA VAL A 111 4.23 -8.42 0.25
C VAL A 111 5.57 -8.53 -0.46
N SER A 112 6.48 -9.34 0.08
CA SER A 112 7.86 -9.43 -0.41
C SER A 112 8.34 -10.87 -0.59
N SER A 113 8.99 -11.12 -1.72
CA SER A 113 9.70 -12.38 -2.01
C SER A 113 11.08 -12.45 -1.35
N GLY A 114 11.62 -11.29 -0.92
CA GLY A 114 12.99 -11.13 -0.43
C GLY A 114 14.04 -10.99 -1.53
N GLN A 115 13.65 -10.91 -2.80
CA GLN A 115 14.60 -10.68 -3.91
C GLN A 115 14.96 -9.20 -4.09
N PHE A 116 14.15 -8.30 -3.52
CA PHE A 116 14.26 -6.86 -3.72
C PHE A 116 14.19 -6.11 -2.38
N ASP A 117 14.86 -4.97 -2.34
CA ASP A 117 14.66 -3.97 -1.30
C ASP A 117 13.46 -3.10 -1.66
N ASN A 118 12.30 -3.59 -1.25
CA ASN A 118 11.01 -2.97 -1.52
C ASN A 118 10.74 -1.86 -0.49
N SER A 119 10.31 -0.71 -0.99
CA SER A 119 9.91 0.45 -0.20
C SER A 119 8.66 1.09 -0.79
N VAL A 120 7.76 1.55 0.08
CA VAL A 120 6.61 2.37 -0.30
C VAL A 120 6.43 3.48 0.72
N THR A 121 6.21 4.69 0.24
CA THR A 121 5.88 5.86 1.08
C THR A 121 4.45 6.26 0.82
N VAL A 122 3.64 6.36 1.87
CA VAL A 122 2.22 6.70 1.80
C VAL A 122 1.90 7.86 2.74
N ALA A 123 1.00 8.73 2.31
CA ALA A 123 0.27 9.62 3.20
C ALA A 123 -1.07 8.97 3.53
N LEU A 124 -1.40 8.91 4.81
CA LEU A 124 -2.70 8.49 5.30
C LEU A 124 -3.38 9.66 5.99
N ARG A 125 -4.69 9.78 5.78
CA ARG A 125 -5.58 10.62 6.59
C ARG A 125 -6.86 9.86 6.86
N GLN A 126 -7.52 10.17 7.96
CA GLN A 126 -8.88 9.67 8.20
C GLN A 126 -9.83 10.16 7.09
N ALA A 127 -10.68 9.26 6.61
CA ALA A 127 -11.72 9.57 5.63
C ALA A 127 -12.97 10.09 6.35
N GLY A 128 -13.56 11.16 5.82
CA GLY A 128 -14.80 11.77 6.30
C GLY A 128 -16.00 11.41 5.43
N GLU A 129 -17.20 11.87 5.81
CA GLU A 129 -18.45 11.54 5.09
C GLU A 129 -18.42 11.93 3.61
N ASP A 130 -17.82 13.07 3.28
CA ASP A 130 -17.69 13.55 1.90
C ASP A 130 -16.84 12.61 1.02
N ASP A 131 -15.92 11.84 1.63
CA ASP A 131 -15.05 10.91 0.91
C ASP A 131 -15.79 9.62 0.49
N ILE A 132 -16.99 9.34 1.02
CA ILE A 132 -17.75 8.12 0.74
C ILE A 132 -18.09 8.00 -0.74
N LEU A 133 -18.36 9.12 -1.41
CA LEU A 133 -18.72 9.15 -2.83
C LEU A 133 -17.56 8.68 -3.73
N ASP A 134 -16.33 8.84 -3.26
CA ASP A 134 -15.10 8.44 -3.95
C ASP A 134 -14.49 7.17 -3.34
N ALA A 135 -15.29 6.36 -2.64
CA ALA A 135 -14.83 5.13 -2.01
C ALA A 135 -14.35 4.10 -3.04
N SER A 136 -13.06 3.77 -3.00
CA SER A 136 -12.48 2.66 -3.77
C SER A 136 -12.94 1.30 -3.23
N LEU A 137 -13.16 1.22 -1.91
CA LEU A 137 -13.58 0.00 -1.24
C LEU A 137 -14.46 0.34 -0.03
N VAL A 138 -15.59 -0.36 0.08
CA VAL A 138 -16.43 -0.37 1.28
C VAL A 138 -16.52 -1.82 1.77
N CYS A 139 -16.19 -2.06 3.03
CA CYS A 139 -16.30 -3.40 3.60
C CYS A 139 -17.73 -3.67 4.12
N GLY A 140 -18.16 -4.93 4.12
CA GLY A 140 -19.38 -5.40 4.81
C GLY A 140 -20.71 -5.01 4.17
N LEU A 141 -20.68 -4.61 2.90
CA LEU A 141 -21.85 -4.57 2.03
C LEU A 141 -22.13 -5.95 1.42
#